data_AF-A0ABD2ZPG5-F1
#
_entry.id   AF-A0ABD2ZPG5-F1
#
_cell.length_a   1.000
_cell.length_b   1.000
_cell.length_c   1.000
_cell.angle_alpha   90.00
_cell.angle_beta   90.00
_cell.angle_gamma   90.00
#
_symmetry.space_group_name_H-M   'P 1'
#
loop_
_entity.id
_entity.type
_entity.pdbx_description
1 polymer ?
#
loop_
_entity_poly.entity_id
_entity_poly.type
_entity_poly.pdbx_seq_one_letter_code
_entity_poly.pdbx_strand_id
1 'polypeptide(L)'
;MDSVELKNSDLVRCNDQISCSAHPKWLVENVEGVNRKIKKIVEIIEQVGDLSANKPEFNYQKRLQLIALLEEISQGHQVLAKQYDHLLENQPVSLAHQDLSFQTPDQKLGMQKTQLKDVAFSFPLSSGGSSSHVSGKEGSQSSTLLSSDSDYESSNLSPKKCFSSNSRDTGEMLKGEYMDMETGISENGLPNARGTDEYEMLLSQVTKYEEELWASNEKLLSSEDEIMRLKSELENALVTADNWKAQLETAKNEVKMMEVDLDVEKRKVAELQMQVAMMETKVLDSRYQNKTLVEELHLTIKKLGILEAELSELKTDNSHRDNEIMKLTVALQDALRSSEMEKVRFQSHNSSLSENLTLLEARLAESEVQIKSLENEIRKCEASKVEMKGLYEAQEIRWHGDIEGLKVQLNEKHEIVESLNKYQDGLKLKYDMLMAEKDGLNAKVQTLGAELCSQENKILQLEGQLQQLQSQNGELIAASETAIKARDEVGLEVEKLENEVARQAAMISDRAEEKREAIRQLCFSLEHYRSGYQELRQAFVGQRRQAVIAV
;
A
#
# COMPACT_ATOMS: atom_id res chain seq x y z
N MET A 1 1.50 14.39 -34.34
CA MET A 1 1.58 15.16 -33.09
C MET A 1 2.18 14.26 -32.05
N ASP A 2 3.50 14.33 -32.02
CA ASP A 2 4.42 14.27 -30.88
C ASP A 2 4.17 13.25 -29.75
N SER A 3 5.17 12.39 -29.62
CA SER A 3 5.42 11.50 -28.49
C SER A 3 5.43 12.24 -27.15
N VAL A 4 4.87 11.61 -26.12
CA VAL A 4 5.25 11.88 -24.73
C VAL A 4 5.87 10.62 -24.16
N GLU A 5 7.18 10.65 -23.97
CA GLU A 5 7.95 9.61 -23.31
C GLU A 5 7.58 9.54 -21.83
N LEU A 6 6.97 8.43 -21.39
CA LEU A 6 6.89 8.13 -19.96
C LEU A 6 8.20 7.52 -19.49
N LYS A 7 9.07 8.37 -18.95
CA LYS A 7 10.30 7.96 -18.24
C LYS A 7 9.92 7.15 -16.99
N ASN A 8 10.13 5.84 -17.05
CA ASN A 8 10.13 5.00 -15.86
C ASN A 8 11.54 4.96 -15.26
N SER A 9 11.72 5.76 -14.22
CA SER A 9 12.85 5.80 -13.27
C SER A 9 12.20 6.18 -11.93
N ASP A 10 12.38 5.50 -10.81
CA ASP A 10 13.48 4.62 -10.42
C ASP A 10 13.01 3.30 -9.79
N LEU A 11 13.56 2.17 -10.26
CA LEU A 11 13.45 0.89 -9.56
C LEU A 11 14.58 0.80 -8.52
N VAL A 12 14.39 1.40 -7.34
CA VAL A 12 15.41 1.37 -6.28
C VAL A 12 15.54 -0.04 -5.71
N ARG A 13 16.55 -0.71 -6.23
CA ARG A 13 17.18 -1.94 -5.74
C ARG A 13 17.68 -1.77 -4.30
N CYS A 14 16.90 -2.19 -3.31
CA CYS A 14 17.44 -2.49 -1.98
C CYS A 14 18.16 -3.85 -2.04
N ASN A 15 19.49 -3.80 -2.12
CA ASN A 15 20.37 -4.96 -2.24
C ASN A 15 20.85 -5.39 -0.84
N ASP A 16 20.66 -6.67 -0.52
CA ASP A 16 21.49 -7.53 0.34
C ASP A 16 22.20 -6.89 1.55
N GLN A 17 21.55 -6.85 2.72
CA GLN A 17 22.28 -6.72 3.99
C GLN A 17 21.59 -7.34 5.23
N ILE A 18 20.93 -8.49 5.06
CA ILE A 18 20.66 -9.43 6.18
C ILE A 18 21.05 -10.86 5.76
N SER A 19 22.36 -11.12 5.73
CA SER A 19 22.88 -12.49 5.63
C SER A 19 22.91 -13.12 7.02
N CYS A 20 21.75 -13.56 7.54
CA CYS A 20 21.73 -14.37 8.76
C CYS A 20 20.52 -15.33 8.82
N SER A 21 20.82 -16.60 9.12
CA SER A 21 19.95 -17.78 9.01
C SER A 21 19.51 -18.13 7.58
N ALA A 22 19.64 -19.42 7.23
CA ALA A 22 19.12 -19.91 5.96
C ALA A 22 17.59 -19.87 5.99
N HIS A 23 16.96 -19.12 5.09
CA HIS A 23 15.52 -19.27 4.86
C HIS A 23 15.23 -20.75 4.61
N PRO A 24 14.26 -21.35 5.32
CA PRO A 24 14.03 -22.78 5.21
C PRO A 24 13.59 -23.11 3.78
N LYS A 25 14.16 -24.17 3.20
CA LYS A 25 13.98 -24.50 1.77
C LYS A 25 12.51 -24.57 1.34
N TRP A 26 11.63 -25.06 2.23
CA TRP A 26 10.19 -25.11 2.01
C TRP A 26 9.55 -23.74 1.74
N LEU A 27 10.08 -22.65 2.33
CA LEU A 27 9.57 -21.30 2.11
C LEU A 27 9.90 -20.82 0.69
N VAL A 28 11.13 -21.05 0.24
CA VAL A 28 11.60 -20.70 -1.10
C VAL A 28 10.83 -21.50 -2.15
N GLU A 29 10.70 -22.82 -1.95
CA GLU A 29 9.91 -23.71 -2.81
C GLU A 29 8.43 -23.32 -2.86
N ASN A 30 7.84 -22.87 -1.74
CA ASN A 30 6.47 -22.38 -1.71
C ASN A 30 6.30 -21.03 -2.45
N VAL A 31 7.20 -20.07 -2.26
CA VAL A 31 7.17 -18.78 -3.00
C VAL A 31 7.33 -19.02 -4.50
N GLU A 32 8.23 -19.92 -4.91
CA GLU A 32 8.37 -20.33 -6.32
C GLU A 32 7.14 -21.10 -6.83
N GLY A 33 6.50 -21.90 -5.99
CA GLY A 33 5.23 -22.56 -6.27
C GLY A 33 4.08 -21.57 -6.52
N VAL A 34 3.94 -20.57 -5.65
CA VAL A 34 2.95 -19.49 -5.77
C VAL A 34 3.21 -18.66 -7.03
N ASN A 35 4.46 -18.24 -7.29
CA ASN A 35 4.81 -17.48 -8.49
C ASN A 35 4.50 -18.25 -9.79
N ARG A 36 4.74 -19.57 -9.83
CA ARG A 36 4.33 -20.41 -10.98
C ARG A 36 2.81 -20.49 -11.17
N LYS A 37 2.01 -20.45 -10.10
CA LYS A 37 0.55 -20.41 -10.18
C LYS A 37 0.03 -19.03 -10.60
N ILE A 38 0.61 -17.95 -10.07
CA ILE A 38 0.30 -16.57 -10.46
C ILE A 38 0.58 -16.36 -11.96
N LYS A 39 1.71 -16.88 -12.48
CA LYS A 39 2.01 -16.79 -13.91
C LYS A 39 0.94 -17.47 -14.79
N LYS A 40 0.46 -18.66 -14.38
CA LYS A 40 -0.65 -19.35 -15.07
C LYS A 40 -1.98 -18.59 -14.98
N ILE A 41 -2.26 -17.91 -13.86
CA ILE A 41 -3.42 -17.03 -13.69
C ILE A 41 -3.36 -15.88 -14.72
N VAL A 42 -2.20 -15.23 -14.87
CA VAL A 42 -1.99 -14.17 -15.88
C VAL A 42 -2.18 -14.71 -17.30
N GLU A 43 -1.56 -15.85 -17.65
CA GLU A 43 -1.74 -16.51 -18.95
C GLU A 43 -3.20 -16.86 -19.27
N ILE A 44 -4.01 -17.21 -18.26
CA ILE A 44 -5.46 -17.45 -18.44
C ILE A 44 -6.24 -16.15 -18.63
N ILE A 45 -5.88 -15.08 -17.91
CA ILE A 45 -6.54 -13.77 -18.04
C ILE A 45 -6.25 -13.15 -19.41
N GLU A 46 -5.01 -13.24 -19.89
CA GLU A 46 -4.59 -12.78 -21.22
C GLU A 46 -5.37 -13.53 -22.33
N GLN A 47 -5.47 -14.86 -22.23
CA GLN A 47 -6.29 -15.68 -23.14
C GLN A 47 -7.79 -15.34 -23.09
N VAL A 48 -8.33 -14.86 -21.96
CA VAL A 48 -9.73 -14.43 -21.83
C VAL A 48 -9.94 -13.01 -22.36
N GLY A 49 -8.92 -12.14 -22.27
CA GLY A 49 -8.93 -10.79 -22.84
C GLY A 49 -8.91 -10.77 -24.37
N ASP A 50 -8.08 -11.63 -24.99
CA ASP A 50 -7.94 -11.69 -26.44
C ASP A 50 -9.14 -12.36 -27.15
N LEU A 51 -9.88 -13.23 -26.46
CA LEU A 51 -11.00 -14.00 -27.03
C LEU A 51 -12.34 -13.26 -26.92
N SER A 52 -12.46 -12.18 -27.69
CA SER A 52 -13.71 -11.42 -27.85
C SER A 52 -14.91 -12.31 -28.25
N ALA A 53 -15.93 -12.28 -27.39
CA ALA A 53 -17.35 -12.58 -27.61
C ALA A 53 -17.83 -13.98 -28.07
N ASN A 54 -16.99 -14.87 -28.63
CA ASN A 54 -17.55 -15.95 -29.47
C ASN A 54 -17.85 -17.34 -28.83
N LYS A 55 -17.50 -17.63 -27.56
CA LYS A 55 -17.95 -18.86 -26.86
C LYS A 55 -18.14 -18.67 -25.33
N PRO A 56 -19.38 -18.57 -24.80
CA PRO A 56 -19.61 -18.38 -23.36
C PRO A 56 -19.18 -19.59 -22.50
N GLU A 57 -19.28 -20.81 -23.03
CA GLU A 57 -18.84 -22.04 -22.34
C GLU A 57 -17.33 -22.04 -22.06
N PHE A 58 -16.52 -21.54 -23.00
CA PHE A 58 -15.07 -21.45 -22.84
C PHE A 58 -14.69 -20.48 -21.72
N ASN A 59 -15.36 -19.32 -21.66
CA ASN A 59 -15.17 -18.35 -20.58
C ASN A 59 -15.62 -18.89 -19.21
N TYR A 60 -16.68 -19.69 -19.15
CA TYR A 60 -17.08 -20.35 -17.90
C TYR A 60 -16.02 -21.36 -17.43
N GLN A 61 -15.50 -22.19 -18.34
CA GLN A 61 -14.48 -23.19 -17.99
C GLN A 61 -13.13 -22.55 -17.60
N LYS A 62 -12.72 -21.47 -18.27
CA LYS A 62 -11.54 -20.67 -17.88
C LYS A 62 -11.72 -19.98 -16.53
N ARG A 63 -12.91 -19.46 -16.23
CA ARG A 63 -13.25 -18.87 -14.92
C ARG A 63 -13.16 -19.91 -13.80
N LEU A 64 -13.63 -21.15 -14.02
CA LEU A 64 -13.47 -22.24 -13.05
C LEU A 64 -12.00 -22.61 -12.81
N GLN A 65 -11.17 -22.66 -13.86
CA GLN A 65 -9.72 -22.88 -13.72
C GLN A 65 -9.04 -21.75 -12.93
N LEU A 66 -9.48 -20.50 -13.12
CA LEU A 66 -8.96 -19.35 -12.38
C LEU A 66 -9.29 -19.43 -10.87
N ILE A 67 -10.52 -19.81 -10.54
CA ILE A 67 -10.98 -20.00 -9.16
C ILE A 67 -10.17 -21.11 -8.47
N ALA A 68 -10.01 -22.26 -9.11
CA ALA A 68 -9.21 -23.37 -8.56
C ALA A 68 -7.75 -22.96 -8.28
N LEU A 69 -7.12 -22.20 -9.18
CA LEU A 69 -5.75 -21.70 -8.96
C LEU A 69 -5.67 -20.67 -7.82
N LEU A 70 -6.69 -19.82 -7.64
CA LEU A 70 -6.78 -18.92 -6.48
C LEU A 70 -6.97 -19.69 -5.17
N GLU A 71 -7.86 -20.67 -5.15
CA GLU A 71 -8.12 -21.53 -3.99
C GLU A 71 -6.84 -22.27 -3.57
N GLU A 72 -6.12 -22.87 -4.51
CA GLU A 72 -4.83 -23.52 -4.25
C GLU A 72 -3.76 -22.57 -3.67
N ILE A 73 -3.72 -21.31 -4.11
CA ILE A 73 -2.80 -20.31 -3.54
C ILE A 73 -3.24 -19.95 -2.11
N SER A 74 -4.53 -19.75 -1.87
CA SER A 74 -5.07 -19.41 -0.54
C SER A 74 -4.86 -20.54 0.48
N GLN A 75 -5.07 -21.80 0.07
CA GLN A 75 -4.79 -22.99 0.89
C GLN A 75 -3.30 -23.10 1.20
N GLY A 76 -2.43 -22.87 0.21
CA GLY A 76 -0.97 -22.81 0.41
C GLY A 76 -0.58 -21.76 1.47
N HIS A 77 -1.15 -20.56 1.41
CA HIS A 77 -0.89 -19.50 2.41
C HIS A 77 -1.43 -19.86 3.81
N GLN A 78 -2.60 -20.50 3.91
CA GLN A 78 -3.13 -20.97 5.20
C GLN A 78 -2.28 -22.09 5.83
N VAL A 79 -1.73 -22.99 5.02
CA VAL A 79 -0.78 -24.02 5.50
C VAL A 79 0.54 -23.37 5.93
N LEU A 80 1.01 -22.37 5.19
CA LEU A 80 2.21 -21.59 5.53
C LEU A 80 2.05 -20.86 6.87
N ALA A 81 0.93 -20.17 7.06
CA ALA A 81 0.61 -19.45 8.30
C ALA A 81 0.64 -20.40 9.50
N LYS A 82 -0.05 -21.54 9.41
CA LYS A 82 -0.04 -22.58 10.46
C LYS A 82 1.36 -23.13 10.76
N GLN A 83 2.24 -23.24 9.75
CA GLN A 83 3.63 -23.66 9.97
C GLN A 83 4.46 -22.57 10.66
N TYR A 84 4.20 -21.29 10.37
CA TYR A 84 4.81 -20.17 11.09
C TYR A 84 4.30 -20.04 12.52
N ASP A 85 2.99 -20.21 12.75
CA ASP A 85 2.38 -20.22 14.08
C ASP A 85 3.01 -21.33 14.94
N HIS A 86 3.14 -22.55 14.41
CA HIS A 86 3.85 -23.64 15.08
C HIS A 86 5.36 -23.40 15.27
N LEU A 87 6.02 -22.56 14.48
CA LEU A 87 7.43 -22.18 14.71
C LEU A 87 7.57 -21.14 15.84
N LEU A 88 6.59 -20.24 15.98
CA LEU A 88 6.48 -19.32 17.12
C LEU A 88 6.14 -20.06 18.42
N GLU A 89 5.28 -21.08 18.35
CA GLU A 89 4.81 -21.87 19.50
C GLU A 89 5.88 -22.84 20.05
N ASN A 90 6.85 -23.26 19.23
CA ASN A 90 7.90 -24.22 19.60
C ASN A 90 9.26 -23.58 19.96
N GLN A 91 9.32 -22.30 20.32
CA GLN A 91 10.56 -21.64 20.75
C GLN A 91 10.69 -21.62 22.29
N PRO A 92 11.54 -22.46 22.92
CA PRO A 92 11.68 -22.48 24.37
C PRO A 92 12.62 -21.36 24.84
N VAL A 93 12.07 -20.32 25.47
CA VAL A 93 12.85 -19.31 26.20
C VAL A 93 12.49 -19.34 27.67
N SER A 94 13.43 -19.83 28.48
CA SER A 94 13.42 -19.66 29.94
C SER A 94 13.74 -18.22 30.33
N LEU A 95 13.24 -17.82 31.51
CA LEU A 95 13.32 -16.50 32.14
C LEU A 95 12.48 -15.41 31.42
N ALA A 96 11.62 -14.65 32.10
CA ALA A 96 11.37 -14.53 33.54
C ALA A 96 9.87 -14.49 33.86
N HIS A 97 9.55 -14.61 35.15
CA HIS A 97 8.17 -14.67 35.65
C HIS A 97 7.33 -13.46 35.21
N GLN A 98 6.14 -13.78 34.69
CA GLN A 98 5.01 -12.85 34.67
C GLN A 98 4.69 -12.42 36.11
N ASP A 99 4.37 -11.14 36.28
CA ASP A 99 3.10 -10.82 36.90
C ASP A 99 2.50 -9.60 36.18
N LEU A 100 1.34 -9.79 35.54
CA LEU A 100 0.63 -8.77 34.79
C LEU A 100 -0.61 -8.37 35.58
N SER A 101 -0.56 -7.20 36.22
CA SER A 101 -1.75 -6.53 36.75
C SER A 101 -1.89 -5.17 36.06
N PHE A 102 -2.82 -5.09 35.12
CA PHE A 102 -3.21 -3.84 34.47
C PHE A 102 -3.93 -2.92 35.47
N GLN A 103 -3.53 -1.65 35.54
CA GLN A 103 -4.50 -0.55 35.62
C GLN A 103 -3.86 0.80 35.22
N THR A 104 -4.67 1.59 34.50
CA THR A 104 -4.33 2.90 33.93
C THR A 104 -4.28 4.01 35.01
N PRO A 105 -3.39 5.01 34.90
CA PRO A 105 -3.37 6.15 35.80
C PRO A 105 -4.29 7.28 35.32
N ASP A 106 -5.15 7.81 36.21
CA ASP A 106 -5.74 9.14 36.01
C ASP A 106 -5.84 9.94 37.33
N GLN A 107 -5.50 11.22 37.21
CA GLN A 107 -5.83 12.42 38.01
C GLN A 107 -5.86 12.45 39.57
N LYS A 108 -4.89 13.26 40.08
CA LYS A 108 -5.06 14.50 40.88
C LYS A 108 -5.16 14.50 42.44
N LEU A 109 -4.38 15.46 42.97
CA LEU A 109 -4.53 16.26 44.22
C LEU A 109 -4.05 15.68 45.57
N GLY A 110 -3.32 16.52 46.34
CA GLY A 110 -2.84 16.25 47.72
C GLY A 110 -1.35 16.52 47.94
N MET A 111 -0.82 17.74 47.77
CA MET A 111 -0.62 18.76 48.82
C MET A 111 0.22 18.37 50.08
N GLN A 112 1.44 18.91 50.12
CA GLN A 112 2.25 19.38 51.26
C GLN A 112 3.13 18.43 52.13
N LYS A 113 4.42 18.82 52.20
CA LYS A 113 5.29 19.05 53.40
C LYS A 113 4.99 18.21 54.66
N THR A 114 5.96 17.67 55.41
CA THR A 114 7.29 18.17 55.83
C THR A 114 8.04 16.96 56.44
N GLN A 115 9.35 16.90 56.67
CA GLN A 115 10.13 17.61 57.70
C GLN A 115 11.64 17.46 57.44
N LEU A 116 12.41 18.53 57.71
CA LEU A 116 13.87 18.51 57.87
C LEU A 116 14.22 18.32 59.35
N LYS A 117 15.36 17.67 59.64
CA LYS A 117 16.21 18.09 60.77
C LYS A 117 17.66 17.58 60.67
N ASP A 118 18.59 18.52 60.78
CA ASP A 118 20.04 18.33 60.88
C ASP A 118 20.49 17.77 62.24
N VAL A 119 21.75 17.30 62.28
CA VAL A 119 22.88 17.70 63.16
C VAL A 119 24.10 16.88 62.66
N ALA A 120 25.08 17.46 61.94
CA ALA A 120 26.36 18.06 62.42
C ALA A 120 27.29 17.04 63.13
N PHE A 121 28.63 16.98 63.04
CA PHE A 121 29.77 17.82 62.56
C PHE A 121 30.95 16.86 62.21
N SER A 122 32.16 17.19 61.70
CA SER A 122 32.85 18.41 61.19
C SER A 122 34.14 18.00 60.42
N PHE A 123 34.70 18.88 59.57
CA PHE A 123 36.08 18.77 59.02
C PHE A 123 37.16 19.24 60.04
N PRO A 124 38.46 19.07 59.75
CA PRO A 124 39.23 20.26 59.37
C PRO A 124 40.39 20.08 58.34
N LEU A 125 40.45 21.02 57.37
CA LEU A 125 41.64 21.78 56.90
C LEU A 125 42.82 21.00 56.23
N SER A 126 43.62 21.57 55.30
CA SER A 126 43.75 22.96 54.80
C SER A 126 44.43 23.00 53.42
N SER A 127 44.24 24.11 52.68
CA SER A 127 45.16 24.72 51.67
C SER A 127 45.68 23.86 50.49
N GLY A 128 45.76 24.33 49.23
CA GLY A 128 45.56 25.66 48.65
C GLY A 128 46.52 25.83 47.45
N GLY A 129 46.32 26.83 46.59
CA GLY A 129 47.30 27.23 45.57
C GLY A 129 47.02 26.75 44.15
N SER A 130 46.40 27.62 43.35
CA SER A 130 46.40 27.57 41.89
C SER A 130 47.77 28.03 41.34
N SER A 131 48.28 27.41 40.26
CA SER A 131 48.87 28.13 39.12
C SER A 131 49.21 27.19 37.95
N SER A 132 49.21 27.73 36.74
CA SER A 132 49.35 27.02 35.46
C SER A 132 50.59 27.47 34.67
N HIS A 133 51.25 26.50 34.01
CA HIS A 133 51.95 26.58 32.71
C HIS A 133 53.12 27.59 32.45
N VAL A 134 53.80 27.33 31.31
CA VAL A 134 54.95 28.01 30.65
C VAL A 134 56.32 27.56 31.18
N SER A 135 57.16 26.77 30.49
CA SER A 135 57.63 26.68 29.08
C SER A 135 58.84 27.57 28.74
N GLY A 136 59.97 26.92 28.41
CA GLY A 136 61.00 27.40 27.48
C GLY A 136 62.25 28.10 28.05
N LYS A 137 63.43 27.45 27.94
CA LYS A 137 64.53 27.90 27.05
C LYS A 137 65.70 26.91 26.95
N GLU A 138 66.31 26.86 25.76
CA GLU A 138 67.55 26.12 25.47
C GLU A 138 68.81 26.99 25.62
N GLY A 139 69.96 26.32 25.69
CA GLY A 139 71.32 26.85 25.49
C GLY A 139 72.17 26.91 26.77
N SER A 140 73.49 26.64 26.75
CA SER A 140 74.39 26.16 25.68
C SER A 140 75.80 25.83 26.27
N GLN A 141 76.58 24.99 25.56
CA GLN A 141 78.06 24.88 25.57
C GLN A 141 78.83 24.09 26.68
N SER A 142 79.31 22.90 26.26
CA SER A 142 80.75 22.52 26.11
C SER A 142 81.71 22.25 27.30
N SER A 143 82.20 20.99 27.35
CA SER A 143 83.60 20.54 27.57
C SER A 143 84.28 20.82 28.95
N THR A 144 85.32 20.11 29.46
CA THR A 144 86.23 19.08 28.91
C THR A 144 86.87 18.20 30.03
N LEU A 145 87.28 16.98 29.64
CA LEU A 145 88.26 16.00 30.17
C LEU A 145 89.28 16.25 31.32
N LEU A 146 89.60 15.13 32.01
CA LEU A 146 90.93 14.57 32.44
C LEU A 146 91.72 15.03 33.71
N SER A 147 92.09 13.99 34.51
CA SER A 147 93.38 13.68 35.19
C SER A 147 93.99 14.71 36.19
N SER A 148 95.09 14.46 36.95
CA SER A 148 96.09 13.38 37.04
C SER A 148 96.84 13.41 38.39
N ASP A 149 97.52 12.31 38.78
CA ASP A 149 98.76 12.18 39.61
C ASP A 149 98.82 12.82 41.04
N SER A 150 99.56 12.34 42.05
CA SER A 150 101.00 12.00 42.06
C SER A 150 101.47 11.18 43.29
N ASP A 151 102.21 10.09 43.02
CA ASP A 151 103.54 9.67 43.53
C ASP A 151 104.02 9.92 44.98
N TYR A 152 104.60 8.85 45.56
CA TYR A 152 106.00 8.66 46.05
C TYR A 152 106.00 7.68 47.27
N GLU A 153 106.56 6.46 47.29
CA GLU A 153 107.91 5.89 47.01
C GLU A 153 108.91 5.85 48.20
N SER A 154 109.86 4.91 48.08
CA SER A 154 110.96 4.46 48.96
C SER A 154 110.58 3.62 50.19
N SER A 155 110.79 2.30 50.18
CA SER A 155 112.06 1.52 50.10
C SER A 155 112.88 1.61 51.39
N ASN A 156 112.89 0.56 52.22
CA ASN A 156 113.70 -0.67 52.09
C ASN A 156 115.21 -0.43 52.31
N LEU A 157 115.78 -1.06 53.35
CA LEU A 157 116.87 -2.07 53.28
C LEU A 157 117.69 -2.14 54.58
N SER A 158 117.56 -3.26 55.29
CA SER A 158 118.67 -3.91 56.00
C SER A 158 119.85 -4.13 55.04
N PRO A 159 121.12 -4.33 55.47
CA PRO A 159 121.51 -5.68 55.96
C PRO A 159 122.81 -5.76 56.82
N LYS A 160 123.30 -7.00 56.96
CA LYS A 160 124.68 -7.42 57.32
C LYS A 160 125.07 -7.50 58.81
N LYS A 161 124.57 -8.58 59.41
CA LYS A 161 125.41 -9.65 60.01
C LYS A 161 126.88 -9.66 59.52
N CYS A 162 127.80 -9.84 60.45
CA CYS A 162 129.09 -10.51 60.21
C CYS A 162 129.26 -11.66 61.22
N PHE A 163 129.85 -12.77 60.75
CA PHE A 163 130.26 -13.94 61.52
C PHE A 163 131.81 -13.96 61.63
N SER A 164 132.34 -14.89 62.44
CA SER A 164 133.76 -15.34 62.43
C SER A 164 134.76 -14.40 63.15
N SER A 165 135.87 -14.85 63.75
CA SER A 165 136.57 -16.16 63.72
C SER A 165 137.24 -16.53 65.06
N ASN A 166 137.76 -17.78 65.17
CA ASN A 166 138.32 -18.39 66.38
C ASN A 166 139.85 -18.21 66.56
N SER A 167 140.33 -18.27 67.83
CA SER A 167 141.65 -18.81 68.29
C SER A 167 142.95 -18.07 67.82
N ARG A 168 144.12 -18.11 68.47
CA ARG A 168 144.78 -19.05 69.42
C ARG A 168 145.77 -18.34 70.37
N ASP A 169 145.99 -18.94 71.54
CA ASP A 169 147.23 -19.42 72.19
C ASP A 169 148.64 -18.79 71.96
N THR A 170 149.58 -19.11 72.87
CA THR A 170 151.00 -18.68 73.02
C THR A 170 151.23 -17.22 73.46
N GLY A 171 152.26 -16.87 74.25
CA GLY A 171 153.25 -17.69 74.97
C GLY A 171 154.57 -16.94 75.24
N GLU A 172 155.09 -17.04 76.47
CA GLU A 172 156.52 -16.92 76.88
C GLU A 172 157.34 -15.59 76.85
N MET A 173 157.83 -15.23 78.05
CA MET A 173 159.25 -15.06 78.47
C MET A 173 160.12 -13.79 78.25
N LEU A 174 160.96 -13.58 79.28
CA LEU A 174 162.30 -12.92 79.38
C LEU A 174 162.48 -11.39 79.50
N LYS A 175 162.75 -10.98 80.76
CA LYS A 175 164.03 -10.46 81.30
C LYS A 175 164.67 -9.16 80.72
N GLY A 176 164.98 -8.22 81.63
CA GLY A 176 165.95 -7.13 81.44
C GLY A 176 166.33 -6.47 82.78
N GLU A 177 167.62 -6.47 83.14
CA GLU A 177 168.20 -5.95 84.39
C GLU A 177 168.76 -4.50 84.23
N TYR A 178 169.62 -4.08 85.18
CA TYR A 178 170.54 -2.90 85.25
C TYR A 178 170.11 -1.80 86.25
N MET A 179 170.98 -1.11 87.01
CA MET A 179 172.44 -1.20 87.30
C MET A 179 172.65 -0.49 88.68
N ASP A 180 173.41 -1.03 89.65
CA ASP A 180 174.86 -0.84 89.90
C ASP A 180 175.28 0.45 90.66
N MET A 181 176.00 0.26 91.78
CA MET A 181 177.26 0.99 92.05
C MET A 181 178.10 0.24 93.11
N GLU A 182 179.12 -0.46 92.63
CA GLU A 182 180.20 -1.03 93.45
C GLU A 182 181.29 0.03 93.73
N THR A 183 181.75 0.22 94.99
CA THR A 183 183.12 0.71 95.30
C THR A 183 183.53 0.39 96.74
N GLY A 184 184.75 -0.10 96.95
CA GLY A 184 185.41 -0.21 98.26
C GLY A 184 186.85 0.31 98.22
N ILE A 185 187.44 0.56 99.41
CA ILE A 185 188.85 0.96 99.65
C ILE A 185 189.23 0.31 101.02
N SER A 186 190.26 -0.54 101.18
CA SER A 186 191.71 -0.25 101.32
C SER A 186 192.05 0.66 102.54
N GLU A 187 193.18 0.57 103.27
CA GLU A 187 194.41 -0.23 103.16
C GLU A 187 195.31 -0.09 104.43
N ASN A 188 196.37 -0.91 104.52
CA ASN A 188 197.68 -0.65 105.16
C ASN A 188 197.86 -0.39 106.68
N GLY A 189 198.75 -1.20 107.30
CA GLY A 189 199.98 -0.62 107.89
C GLY A 189 200.42 -1.07 109.29
N LEU A 190 201.46 -1.92 109.34
CA LEU A 190 202.38 -2.12 110.48
C LEU A 190 202.97 -0.77 110.97
N PRO A 191 203.39 -0.60 112.26
CA PRO A 191 204.68 -1.18 112.67
C PRO A 191 204.82 -1.60 114.17
N ASN A 192 205.37 -2.80 114.35
CA ASN A 192 206.59 -3.08 115.13
C ASN A 192 207.02 -2.08 116.25
N ALA A 193 206.90 -2.48 117.52
CA ALA A 193 208.06 -2.65 118.43
C ALA A 193 207.67 -3.03 119.88
N ARG A 194 208.09 -4.22 120.34
CA ARG A 194 208.41 -4.56 121.74
C ARG A 194 207.48 -4.06 122.87
N GLY A 195 206.44 -4.83 123.15
CA GLY A 195 206.04 -5.18 124.51
C GLY A 195 204.99 -4.31 125.22
N THR A 196 204.21 -5.01 126.06
CA THR A 196 203.33 -4.52 127.14
C THR A 196 202.10 -3.67 126.76
N ASP A 197 200.93 -4.34 126.83
CA ASP A 197 199.62 -3.88 127.39
C ASP A 197 198.42 -3.86 126.42
N GLU A 198 197.30 -4.54 126.80
CA GLU A 198 196.42 -5.22 125.80
C GLU A 198 194.88 -5.09 125.99
N TYR A 199 194.33 -4.33 126.95
CA TYR A 199 192.91 -4.53 127.40
C TYR A 199 191.90 -3.36 127.27
N GLU A 200 192.30 -2.11 126.97
CA GLU A 200 191.48 -0.95 127.39
C GLU A 200 190.44 -0.38 126.38
N MET A 201 190.69 -0.39 125.06
CA MET A 201 189.93 0.49 124.12
C MET A 201 188.92 -0.15 123.15
N LEU A 202 188.58 -1.43 123.31
CA LEU A 202 187.39 -2.04 122.67
C LEU A 202 186.11 -1.22 122.90
N LEU A 203 186.08 -0.50 124.03
CA LEU A 203 184.97 0.31 124.53
C LEU A 203 184.48 1.39 123.54
N SER A 204 185.35 1.95 122.69
CA SER A 204 184.96 2.99 121.72
C SER A 204 184.28 2.46 120.45
N GLN A 205 184.34 1.14 120.19
CA GLN A 205 183.66 0.54 119.04
C GLN A 205 182.19 0.22 119.36
N VAL A 206 181.88 -0.07 120.62
CA VAL A 206 180.52 -0.43 121.08
C VAL A 206 179.55 0.75 120.93
N THR A 207 179.97 1.96 121.33
CA THR A 207 179.13 3.16 121.33
C THR A 207 178.60 3.56 119.95
N LYS A 208 179.32 3.24 118.85
CA LYS A 208 178.81 3.51 117.49
C LYS A 208 177.65 2.63 117.07
N TYR A 209 177.65 1.35 117.48
CA TYR A 209 176.57 0.43 117.13
C TYR A 209 175.27 0.74 117.88
N GLU A 210 175.36 1.36 119.06
CA GLU A 210 174.17 1.80 119.83
C GLU A 210 173.43 2.95 119.14
N GLU A 211 174.13 3.89 118.50
CA GLU A 211 173.53 4.99 117.73
C GLU A 211 172.85 4.49 116.44
N GLU A 212 173.47 3.54 115.73
CA GLU A 212 172.87 2.92 114.52
C GLU A 212 171.60 2.14 114.85
N LEU A 213 171.55 1.46 116.01
CA LEU A 213 170.38 0.72 116.47
C LEU A 213 169.18 1.64 116.73
N TRP A 214 169.42 2.82 117.29
CA TRP A 214 168.37 3.80 117.61
C TRP A 214 167.70 4.36 116.35
N ALA A 215 168.51 4.79 115.36
CA ALA A 215 168.00 5.34 114.10
C ALA A 215 167.24 4.31 113.22
N SER A 216 167.52 3.01 113.41
CA SER A 216 166.76 1.93 112.76
C SER A 216 165.35 1.78 113.34
N ASN A 217 165.22 1.90 114.67
CA ASN A 217 163.97 1.70 115.39
C ASN A 217 162.93 2.80 115.09
N GLU A 218 163.37 4.05 114.91
CA GLU A 218 162.47 5.17 114.57
C GLU A 218 161.86 5.03 113.15
N LYS A 219 162.62 4.46 112.21
CA LYS A 219 162.10 4.13 110.87
C LYS A 219 161.05 3.03 110.92
N LEU A 220 161.22 2.02 111.78
CA LEU A 220 160.24 0.95 111.96
C LEU A 220 158.88 1.54 112.38
N LEU A 221 158.87 2.43 113.39
CA LEU A 221 157.66 3.09 113.87
C LEU A 221 156.93 3.84 112.74
N SER A 222 157.67 4.62 111.95
CA SER A 222 157.09 5.36 110.81
C SER A 222 156.48 4.45 109.73
N SER A 223 156.91 3.20 109.64
CA SER A 223 156.35 2.21 108.71
C SER A 223 155.10 1.51 109.24
N GLU A 224 154.94 1.40 110.57
CA GLU A 224 153.74 0.80 111.19
C GLU A 224 152.51 1.72 111.05
N ASP A 225 152.67 3.03 111.21
CA ASP A 225 151.59 4.01 111.03
C ASP A 225 151.02 4.01 109.60
N GLU A 226 151.88 3.91 108.59
CA GLU A 226 151.47 3.88 107.18
C GLU A 226 150.71 2.59 106.81
N ILE A 227 151.08 1.44 107.41
CA ILE A 227 150.33 0.19 107.28
C ILE A 227 148.91 0.34 107.86
N MET A 228 148.74 1.08 108.96
CA MET A 228 147.44 1.31 109.57
C MET A 228 146.53 2.15 108.68
N ARG A 229 147.08 3.18 108.02
CA ARG A 229 146.35 4.05 107.08
C ARG A 229 145.83 3.30 105.85
N LEU A 230 146.71 2.54 105.18
CA LEU A 230 146.35 1.75 103.99
C LEU A 230 145.25 0.70 104.29
N LYS A 231 145.25 0.15 105.52
CA LYS A 231 144.23 -0.81 105.95
C LYS A 231 142.83 -0.17 106.06
N SER A 232 142.74 1.09 106.49
CA SER A 232 141.46 1.83 106.54
C SER A 232 140.93 2.20 105.15
N GLU A 233 141.81 2.47 104.18
CA GLU A 233 141.41 2.76 102.80
C GLU A 233 140.86 1.50 102.11
N LEU A 234 141.45 0.33 102.38
CA LEU A 234 140.99 -0.96 101.88
C LEU A 234 139.58 -1.34 102.40
N GLU A 235 139.32 -1.10 103.68
CA GLU A 235 138.01 -1.35 104.31
C GLU A 235 136.90 -0.48 103.70
N ASN A 236 137.17 0.82 103.47
CA ASN A 236 136.22 1.72 102.81
C ASN A 236 135.96 1.32 101.36
N ALA A 237 137.00 0.91 100.61
CA ALA A 237 136.84 0.43 99.25
C ALA A 237 135.90 -0.79 99.19
N LEU A 238 136.01 -1.73 100.14
CA LEU A 238 135.15 -2.91 100.24
C LEU A 238 133.68 -2.54 100.43
N VAL A 239 133.37 -1.64 101.38
CA VAL A 239 131.99 -1.18 101.63
C VAL A 239 131.37 -0.49 100.41
N THR A 240 132.16 0.32 99.67
CA THR A 240 131.65 0.94 98.44
C THR A 240 131.35 -0.07 97.34
N ALA A 241 132.14 -1.15 97.23
CA ALA A 241 131.91 -2.22 96.25
C ALA A 241 130.60 -3.00 96.53
N ASP A 242 130.33 -3.33 97.80
CA ASP A 242 129.07 -4.01 98.17
C ASP A 242 127.83 -3.12 97.98
N ASN A 243 127.95 -1.80 98.19
CA ASN A 243 126.86 -0.86 97.90
C ASN A 243 126.52 -0.82 96.39
N TRP A 244 127.52 -0.74 95.51
CA TRP A 244 127.29 -0.81 94.06
C TRP A 244 126.69 -2.14 93.60
N LYS A 245 127.09 -3.25 94.24
CA LYS A 245 126.54 -4.58 93.99
C LYS A 245 125.06 -4.70 94.37
N ALA A 246 124.66 -4.07 95.49
CA ALA A 246 123.26 -4.00 95.90
C ALA A 246 122.41 -3.17 94.94
N GLN A 247 122.92 -2.00 94.49
CA GLN A 247 122.24 -1.15 93.49
C GLN A 247 122.06 -1.85 92.14
N LEU A 248 123.06 -2.62 91.71
CA LEU A 248 122.98 -3.40 90.46
C LEU A 248 121.87 -4.46 90.49
N GLU A 249 121.70 -5.19 91.60
CA GLU A 249 120.61 -6.17 91.73
C GLU A 249 119.23 -5.52 91.97
N THR A 250 119.15 -4.31 92.53
CA THR A 250 117.86 -3.58 92.58
C THR A 250 117.42 -3.18 91.18
N ALA A 251 118.27 -2.48 90.42
CA ALA A 251 117.99 -2.08 89.04
C ALA A 251 117.65 -3.29 88.14
N LYS A 252 118.37 -4.41 88.30
CA LYS A 252 118.10 -5.65 87.55
C LYS A 252 116.76 -6.31 87.88
N ASN A 253 116.28 -6.19 89.12
CA ASN A 253 114.95 -6.69 89.50
C ASN A 253 113.83 -5.74 89.07
N GLU A 254 114.07 -4.42 89.04
CA GLU A 254 113.14 -3.45 88.45
C GLU A 254 112.95 -3.67 86.95
N VAL A 255 114.04 -3.91 86.19
CA VAL A 255 113.95 -4.24 84.76
C VAL A 255 113.10 -5.49 84.53
N LYS A 256 113.28 -6.57 85.31
CA LYS A 256 112.45 -7.78 85.22
C LYS A 256 110.97 -7.51 85.52
N MET A 257 110.66 -6.64 86.48
CA MET A 257 109.27 -6.24 86.75
C MET A 257 108.68 -5.49 85.55
N MET A 258 109.43 -4.55 84.98
CA MET A 258 108.99 -3.83 83.77
C MET A 258 108.84 -4.75 82.54
N GLU A 259 109.66 -5.80 82.40
CA GLU A 259 109.50 -6.82 81.36
C GLU A 259 108.17 -7.58 81.52
N VAL A 260 107.81 -7.96 82.75
CA VAL A 260 106.53 -8.64 83.05
C VAL A 260 105.34 -7.70 82.79
N ASP A 261 105.41 -6.43 83.21
CA ASP A 261 104.35 -5.44 82.96
C ASP A 261 104.22 -5.13 81.46
N LEU A 262 105.33 -5.04 80.73
CA LEU A 262 105.33 -4.90 79.27
C LEU A 262 104.66 -6.11 78.59
N ASP A 263 104.88 -7.33 79.08
CA ASP A 263 104.23 -8.54 78.57
C ASP A 263 102.76 -8.68 79.00
N VAL A 264 102.34 -8.04 80.10
CA VAL A 264 100.92 -7.81 80.41
C VAL A 264 100.30 -6.84 79.40
N GLU A 265 100.97 -5.73 79.11
CA GLU A 265 100.42 -4.70 78.21
C GLU A 265 100.38 -5.17 76.75
N LYS A 266 101.41 -5.90 76.28
CA LYS A 266 101.37 -6.59 74.97
C LYS A 266 100.15 -7.52 74.85
N ARG A 267 99.78 -8.23 75.91
CA ARG A 267 98.59 -9.10 75.91
C ARG A 267 97.28 -8.29 75.83
N LYS A 268 97.15 -7.19 76.58
CA LYS A 268 96.00 -6.28 76.44
C LYS A 268 95.91 -5.67 75.05
N VAL A 269 97.04 -5.25 74.48
CA VAL A 269 97.11 -4.72 73.11
C VAL A 269 96.67 -5.77 72.10
N ALA A 270 97.12 -7.03 72.22
CA ALA A 270 96.67 -8.12 71.36
C ALA A 270 95.16 -8.42 71.51
N GLU A 271 94.62 -8.36 72.72
CA GLU A 271 93.18 -8.55 72.98
C GLU A 271 92.35 -7.39 72.41
N LEU A 272 92.78 -6.14 72.58
CA LEU A 272 92.15 -4.97 71.96
C LEU A 272 92.25 -5.00 70.44
N GLN A 273 93.39 -5.43 69.86
CA GLN A 273 93.53 -5.65 68.42
C GLN A 273 92.56 -6.71 67.92
N MET A 274 92.35 -7.81 68.67
CA MET A 274 91.38 -8.84 68.31
C MET A 274 89.92 -8.34 68.43
N GLN A 275 89.60 -7.49 69.42
CA GLN A 275 88.31 -6.82 69.51
C GLN A 275 88.09 -5.83 68.35
N VAL A 276 89.10 -5.04 67.98
CA VAL A 276 89.05 -4.14 66.82
C VAL A 276 88.80 -4.93 65.55
N ALA A 277 89.56 -5.99 65.27
CA ALA A 277 89.37 -6.84 64.10
C ALA A 277 87.96 -7.49 64.06
N MET A 278 87.42 -7.92 65.21
CA MET A 278 86.05 -8.45 65.30
C MET A 278 84.98 -7.36 65.08
N MET A 279 85.25 -6.12 65.45
CA MET A 279 84.33 -5.00 65.19
C MET A 279 84.42 -4.55 63.73
N GLU A 280 85.60 -4.56 63.13
CA GLU A 280 85.81 -4.30 61.69
C GLU A 280 85.07 -5.29 60.81
N THR A 281 85.14 -6.60 61.10
CA THR A 281 84.36 -7.61 60.36
C THR A 281 82.85 -7.40 60.50
N LYS A 282 82.35 -7.14 61.72
CA LYS A 282 80.92 -6.80 61.92
C LYS A 282 80.48 -5.53 61.18
N VAL A 283 81.35 -4.52 61.10
CA VAL A 283 81.09 -3.29 60.34
C VAL A 283 81.09 -3.58 58.83
N LEU A 284 81.95 -4.48 58.34
CA LEU A 284 81.94 -4.92 56.94
C LEU A 284 80.68 -5.75 56.61
N ASP A 285 80.28 -6.69 57.46
CA ASP A 285 79.05 -7.47 57.31
C ASP A 285 77.81 -6.55 57.30
N SER A 286 77.73 -5.63 58.25
CA SER A 286 76.65 -4.63 58.31
C SER A 286 76.67 -3.69 57.08
N ARG A 287 77.85 -3.29 56.59
CA ARG A 287 78.00 -2.49 55.36
C ARG A 287 77.51 -3.27 54.14
N TYR A 288 77.79 -4.57 54.06
CA TYR A 288 77.30 -5.43 52.98
C TYR A 288 75.78 -5.61 53.06
N GLN A 289 75.22 -5.89 54.23
CA GLN A 289 73.77 -5.97 54.44
C GLN A 289 73.06 -4.66 54.08
N ASN A 290 73.58 -3.52 54.54
CA ASN A 290 73.06 -2.20 54.17
C ASN A 290 73.12 -1.95 52.66
N LYS A 291 74.18 -2.39 51.97
CA LYS A 291 74.28 -2.28 50.51
C LYS A 291 73.18 -3.10 49.83
N THR A 292 72.97 -4.36 50.23
CA THR A 292 71.90 -5.22 49.68
C THR A 292 70.52 -4.58 49.91
N LEU A 293 70.24 -4.08 51.12
CA LEU A 293 68.97 -3.41 51.44
C LEU A 293 68.76 -2.14 50.62
N VAL A 294 69.82 -1.37 50.34
CA VAL A 294 69.75 -0.19 49.45
C VAL A 294 69.46 -0.60 48.01
N GLU A 295 70.05 -1.69 47.52
CA GLU A 295 69.76 -2.23 46.17
C GLU A 295 68.31 -2.74 46.06
N GLU A 296 67.81 -3.44 47.07
CA GLU A 296 66.40 -3.86 47.17
C GLU A 296 65.44 -2.67 47.21
N LEU A 297 65.70 -1.67 48.06
CA LEU A 297 64.92 -0.43 48.12
C LEU A 297 64.90 0.27 46.75
N HIS A 298 66.04 0.39 46.08
CA HIS A 298 66.13 0.98 44.76
C HIS A 298 65.31 0.19 43.70
N LEU A 299 65.27 -1.14 43.79
CA LEU A 299 64.41 -1.97 42.96
C LEU A 299 62.92 -1.77 43.27
N THR A 300 62.53 -1.61 44.53
CA THR A 300 61.12 -1.31 44.89
C THR A 300 60.68 0.07 44.42
N ILE A 301 61.54 1.09 44.54
CA ILE A 301 61.28 2.44 44.00
C ILE A 301 61.07 2.40 42.48
N LYS A 302 61.92 1.65 41.75
CA LYS A 302 61.73 1.44 40.29
C LYS A 302 60.40 0.76 39.96
N LYS A 303 59.99 -0.26 40.71
CA LYS A 303 58.68 -0.92 40.54
C LYS A 303 57.51 0.01 40.83
N LEU A 304 57.61 0.82 41.90
CA LEU A 304 56.59 1.82 42.23
C LEU A 304 56.44 2.86 41.11
N GLY A 305 57.55 3.37 40.57
CA GLY A 305 57.48 4.33 39.44
C GLY A 305 56.86 3.75 38.17
N ILE A 306 57.02 2.45 37.90
CA ILE A 306 56.33 1.76 36.79
C ILE A 306 54.82 1.68 37.08
N LEU A 307 54.43 1.25 38.29
CA LEU A 307 53.02 1.15 38.69
C LEU A 307 52.32 2.53 38.74
N GLU A 308 53.03 3.59 39.14
CA GLU A 308 52.52 4.97 39.09
C GLU A 308 52.29 5.44 37.65
N ALA A 309 53.16 5.06 36.71
CA ALA A 309 52.96 5.34 35.29
C ALA A 309 51.75 4.57 34.71
N GLU A 310 51.63 3.27 35.01
CA GLU A 310 50.47 2.44 34.61
C GLU A 310 49.15 3.00 35.19
N LEU A 311 49.15 3.43 36.46
CA LEU A 311 47.99 4.09 37.08
C LEU A 311 47.64 5.43 36.41
N SER A 312 48.64 6.19 35.97
CA SER A 312 48.41 7.43 35.22
C SER A 312 47.81 7.15 33.84
N GLU A 313 48.27 6.12 33.14
CA GLU A 313 47.74 5.70 31.83
C GLU A 313 46.29 5.22 31.95
N LEU A 314 46.01 4.31 32.90
CA LEU A 314 44.65 3.82 33.18
C LEU A 314 43.70 4.96 33.59
N LYS A 315 44.20 5.98 34.31
CA LYS A 315 43.41 7.18 34.64
C LYS A 315 43.07 7.99 33.40
N THR A 316 43.98 8.11 32.43
CA THR A 316 43.68 8.77 31.15
C THR A 316 42.73 7.97 30.26
N ASP A 317 42.84 6.64 30.21
CA ASP A 317 41.89 5.77 29.48
C ASP A 317 40.48 5.85 30.07
N ASN A 318 40.34 5.73 31.40
CA ASN A 318 39.05 5.92 32.07
C ASN A 318 38.45 7.31 31.76
N SER A 319 39.27 8.36 31.77
CA SER A 319 38.82 9.71 31.41
C SER A 319 38.37 9.81 29.94
N HIS A 320 39.02 9.10 29.01
CA HIS A 320 38.57 9.02 27.62
C HIS A 320 37.22 8.27 27.51
N ARG A 321 37.10 7.14 28.19
CA ARG A 321 35.90 6.29 28.20
C ARG A 321 34.70 6.99 28.84
N ASP A 322 34.89 7.75 29.92
CA ASP A 322 33.83 8.58 30.52
C ASP A 322 33.32 9.64 29.55
N ASN A 323 34.22 10.30 28.81
CA ASN A 323 33.85 11.26 27.76
C ASN A 323 33.08 10.59 26.60
N GLU A 324 33.46 9.37 26.21
CA GLU A 324 32.78 8.60 25.18
C GLU A 324 31.39 8.12 25.64
N ILE A 325 31.28 7.60 26.86
CA ILE A 325 30.00 7.27 27.51
C ILE A 325 29.08 8.50 27.54
N MET A 326 29.61 9.69 27.87
CA MET A 326 28.81 10.91 27.90
C MET A 326 28.34 11.33 26.49
N LYS A 327 29.20 11.25 25.46
CA LYS A 327 28.80 11.48 24.05
C LYS A 327 27.70 10.51 23.60
N LEU A 328 27.87 9.21 23.88
CA LEU A 328 26.89 8.19 23.55
C LEU A 328 25.57 8.42 24.29
N THR A 329 25.62 8.80 25.57
CA THR A 329 24.43 9.11 26.39
C THR A 329 23.63 10.28 25.81
N VAL A 330 24.30 11.33 25.34
CA VAL A 330 23.65 12.47 24.67
C VAL A 330 23.01 12.02 23.35
N ALA A 331 23.76 11.31 22.50
CA ALA A 331 23.24 10.81 21.22
C ALA A 331 22.02 9.87 21.39
N LEU A 332 22.03 9.03 22.44
CA LEU A 332 20.92 8.13 22.77
C LEU A 332 19.69 8.91 23.26
N GLN A 333 19.88 9.97 24.06
CA GLN A 333 18.78 10.87 24.42
C GLN A 333 18.20 11.63 23.23
N ASP A 334 19.03 12.09 22.30
CA ASP A 334 18.54 12.82 21.11
C ASP A 334 17.82 11.89 20.13
N ALA A 335 18.31 10.67 19.94
CA ALA A 335 17.60 9.62 19.20
C ALA A 335 16.24 9.28 19.86
N LEU A 336 16.19 9.17 21.19
CA LEU A 336 14.95 8.94 21.93
C LEU A 336 13.96 10.11 21.77
N ARG A 337 14.43 11.37 21.86
CA ARG A 337 13.61 12.56 21.60
C ARG A 337 13.05 12.57 20.18
N SER A 338 13.87 12.21 19.19
CA SER A 338 13.44 12.12 17.78
C SER A 338 12.34 11.07 17.60
N SER A 339 12.53 9.88 18.15
CA SER A 339 11.56 8.77 18.09
C SER A 339 10.23 9.13 18.78
N GLU A 340 10.28 9.78 19.96
CA GLU A 340 9.06 10.22 20.64
C GLU A 340 8.31 11.30 19.84
N MET A 341 9.02 12.24 19.18
CA MET A 341 8.41 13.20 18.27
C MET A 341 7.76 12.54 17.04
N GLU A 342 8.41 11.55 16.44
CA GLU A 342 7.83 10.78 15.32
C GLU A 342 6.59 9.99 15.76
N LYS A 343 6.64 9.33 16.91
CA LYS A 343 5.49 8.65 17.52
C LYS A 343 4.30 9.59 17.73
N VAL A 344 4.51 10.81 18.22
CA VAL A 344 3.46 11.83 18.34
C VAL A 344 2.93 12.27 16.98
N ARG A 345 3.80 12.42 15.95
CA ARG A 345 3.36 12.71 14.57
C ARG A 345 2.50 11.58 13.99
N PHE A 346 2.90 10.33 14.16
CA PHE A 346 2.12 9.17 13.72
C PHE A 346 0.79 9.04 14.46
N GLN A 347 0.76 9.31 15.78
CA GLN A 347 -0.49 9.37 16.54
C GLN A 347 -1.43 10.46 16.00
N SER A 348 -0.93 11.67 15.76
CA SER A 348 -1.71 12.75 15.16
C SER A 348 -2.22 12.41 13.75
N HIS A 349 -1.40 11.77 12.91
CA HIS A 349 -1.80 11.35 11.57
C HIS A 349 -2.86 10.24 11.62
N ASN A 350 -2.72 9.27 12.51
CA ASN A 350 -3.73 8.21 12.73
C ASN A 350 -5.05 8.78 13.24
N SER A 351 -5.03 9.76 14.15
CA SER A 351 -6.24 10.46 14.60
C SER A 351 -6.94 11.18 13.42
N SER A 352 -6.19 11.93 12.61
CA SER A 352 -6.75 12.60 11.43
C SER A 352 -7.27 11.62 10.37
N LEU A 353 -6.59 10.49 10.15
CA LEU A 353 -7.08 9.42 9.28
C LEU A 353 -8.37 8.80 9.81
N SER A 354 -8.47 8.59 11.12
CA SER A 354 -9.69 8.10 11.77
C SER A 354 -10.86 9.08 11.64
N GLU A 355 -10.63 10.38 11.81
CA GLU A 355 -11.63 11.43 11.58
C GLU A 355 -12.11 11.42 10.12
N ASN A 356 -11.18 11.40 9.16
CA ASN A 356 -11.49 11.31 7.73
C ASN A 356 -12.27 10.03 7.36
N LEU A 357 -11.96 8.90 8.00
CA LEU A 357 -12.69 7.64 7.81
C LEU A 357 -14.13 7.78 8.27
N THR A 358 -14.38 8.29 9.48
CA THR A 358 -15.76 8.50 9.98
C THR A 358 -16.55 9.52 9.13
N LEU A 359 -15.90 10.54 8.59
CA LEU A 359 -16.52 11.49 7.65
C LEU A 359 -16.91 10.82 6.32
N LEU A 360 -16.07 9.94 5.79
CA LEU A 360 -16.36 9.18 4.57
C LEU A 360 -17.47 8.16 4.78
N GLU A 361 -17.51 7.48 5.92
CA GLU A 361 -18.61 6.59 6.32
C GLU A 361 -19.94 7.35 6.43
N ALA A 362 -19.95 8.53 7.05
CA ALA A 362 -21.14 9.37 7.13
C ALA A 362 -21.65 9.80 5.74
N ARG A 363 -20.75 10.20 4.83
CA ARG A 363 -21.09 10.57 3.46
C ARG A 363 -21.57 9.37 2.62
N LEU A 364 -21.03 8.18 2.87
CA LEU A 364 -21.51 6.93 2.26
C LEU A 364 -22.96 6.65 2.71
N ALA A 365 -23.23 6.71 4.01
CA ALA A 365 -24.56 6.48 4.57
C ALA A 365 -25.59 7.51 4.05
N GLU A 366 -25.20 8.78 3.91
CA GLU A 366 -26.04 9.81 3.27
C GLU A 366 -26.36 9.44 1.81
N SER A 367 -25.34 9.04 1.04
CA SER A 367 -25.49 8.63 -0.36
C SER A 367 -26.40 7.40 -0.51
N GLU A 368 -26.31 6.42 0.41
CA GLU A 368 -27.23 5.28 0.44
C GLU A 368 -28.69 5.68 0.69
N VAL A 369 -28.93 6.66 1.58
CA VAL A 369 -30.28 7.19 1.82
C VAL A 369 -30.82 7.92 0.59
N GLN A 370 -29.98 8.69 -0.10
CA GLN A 370 -30.34 9.34 -1.37
C GLN A 370 -30.69 8.30 -2.46
N ILE A 371 -29.90 7.24 -2.60
CA ILE A 371 -30.19 6.12 -3.53
C ILE A 371 -31.55 5.49 -3.21
N LYS A 372 -31.79 5.10 -1.95
CA LYS A 372 -33.08 4.51 -1.51
C LYS A 372 -34.26 5.45 -1.78
N SER A 373 -34.07 6.77 -1.65
CA SER A 373 -35.11 7.76 -1.99
C SER A 373 -35.40 7.81 -3.50
N LEU A 374 -34.37 7.77 -4.34
CA LEU A 374 -34.53 7.77 -5.80
C LEU A 374 -35.14 6.46 -6.31
N GLU A 375 -34.75 5.30 -5.75
CA GLU A 375 -35.37 4.00 -6.03
C GLU A 375 -36.87 4.01 -5.72
N ASN A 376 -37.29 4.67 -4.63
CA ASN A 376 -38.70 4.79 -4.26
C ASN A 376 -39.49 5.65 -5.27
N GLU A 377 -38.95 6.79 -5.72
CA GLU A 377 -39.60 7.63 -6.73
C GLU A 377 -39.60 6.96 -8.12
N ILE A 378 -38.57 6.20 -8.49
CA ILE A 378 -38.57 5.37 -9.71
C ILE A 378 -39.70 4.35 -9.63
N ARG A 379 -39.79 3.57 -8.55
CA ARG A 379 -40.84 2.55 -8.36
C ARG A 379 -42.26 3.13 -8.43
N LYS A 380 -42.45 4.34 -7.90
CA LYS A 380 -43.71 5.10 -7.96
C LYS A 380 -44.04 5.58 -9.38
N CYS A 381 -43.05 6.07 -10.11
CA CYS A 381 -43.20 6.42 -11.54
C CYS A 381 -43.54 5.18 -12.38
N GLU A 382 -42.90 4.04 -12.12
CA GLU A 382 -43.18 2.77 -12.79
C GLU A 382 -44.59 2.26 -12.51
N ALA A 383 -45.06 2.30 -11.27
CA ALA A 383 -46.44 1.95 -10.91
C ALA A 383 -47.46 2.82 -11.66
N SER A 384 -47.29 4.15 -11.62
CA SER A 384 -48.18 5.08 -12.35
C SER A 384 -48.15 4.87 -13.87
N LYS A 385 -46.98 4.52 -14.44
CA LYS A 385 -46.85 4.16 -15.85
C LYS A 385 -47.61 2.87 -16.21
N VAL A 386 -47.59 1.87 -15.33
CA VAL A 386 -48.35 0.62 -15.51
C VAL A 386 -49.85 0.87 -15.40
N GLU A 387 -50.30 1.65 -14.42
CA GLU A 387 -51.71 2.07 -14.28
C GLU A 387 -52.20 2.81 -15.53
N MET A 388 -51.43 3.79 -16.00
CA MET A 388 -51.78 4.56 -17.20
C MET A 388 -51.83 3.69 -18.45
N LYS A 389 -50.90 2.74 -18.61
CA LYS A 389 -50.92 1.76 -19.70
C LYS A 389 -52.17 0.87 -19.65
N GLY A 390 -52.53 0.37 -18.47
CA GLY A 390 -53.75 -0.42 -18.28
C GLY A 390 -55.04 0.36 -18.57
N LEU A 391 -55.08 1.66 -18.28
CA LEU A 391 -56.21 2.53 -18.65
C LEU A 391 -56.33 2.72 -20.16
N TYR A 392 -55.22 2.89 -20.87
CA TYR A 392 -55.23 2.97 -22.35
C TYR A 392 -55.65 1.64 -22.97
N GLU A 393 -55.09 0.50 -22.52
CA GLU A 393 -55.49 -0.83 -23.00
C GLU A 393 -57.00 -1.09 -22.76
N ALA A 394 -57.52 -0.73 -21.58
CA ALA A 394 -58.95 -0.82 -21.29
C ALA A 394 -59.82 0.12 -22.15
N GLN A 395 -59.29 1.27 -22.58
CA GLN A 395 -59.96 2.18 -23.51
C GLN A 395 -59.97 1.63 -24.94
N GLU A 396 -58.84 1.09 -25.41
CA GLU A 396 -58.75 0.43 -26.72
C GLU A 396 -59.70 -0.76 -26.81
N ILE A 397 -59.78 -1.60 -25.77
CA ILE A 397 -60.72 -2.73 -25.72
C ILE A 397 -62.17 -2.26 -25.82
N ARG A 398 -62.56 -1.17 -25.11
CA ARG A 398 -63.91 -0.59 -25.22
C ARG A 398 -64.20 -0.13 -26.65
N TRP A 399 -63.31 0.66 -27.24
CA TRP A 399 -63.51 1.17 -28.61
C TRP A 399 -63.55 0.07 -29.66
N HIS A 400 -62.74 -0.99 -29.54
CA HIS A 400 -62.84 -2.15 -30.42
C HIS A 400 -64.19 -2.87 -30.25
N GLY A 401 -64.69 -2.99 -29.02
CA GLY A 401 -66.04 -3.53 -28.73
C GLY A 401 -67.15 -2.69 -29.36
N ASP A 402 -67.10 -1.36 -29.23
CA ASP A 402 -68.06 -0.43 -29.85
C ASP A 402 -68.04 -0.53 -31.38
N ILE A 403 -66.84 -0.58 -31.99
CA ILE A 403 -66.66 -0.72 -33.45
C ILE A 403 -67.25 -2.04 -33.95
N GLU A 404 -66.97 -3.17 -33.30
CA GLU A 404 -67.51 -4.47 -33.71
C GLU A 404 -69.03 -4.54 -33.49
N GLY A 405 -69.55 -3.95 -32.40
CA GLY A 405 -70.99 -3.81 -32.17
C GLY A 405 -71.71 -2.99 -33.24
N LEU A 406 -71.14 -1.86 -33.65
CA LEU A 406 -71.66 -1.04 -34.75
C LEU A 406 -71.57 -1.75 -36.11
N LYS A 407 -70.53 -2.55 -36.33
CA LYS A 407 -70.34 -3.37 -37.54
C LYS A 407 -71.37 -4.49 -37.65
N VAL A 408 -71.73 -5.14 -36.53
CA VAL A 408 -72.85 -6.11 -36.49
C VAL A 408 -74.17 -5.41 -36.81
N GLN A 409 -74.48 -4.28 -36.18
CA GLN A 409 -75.70 -3.51 -36.49
C GLN A 409 -75.75 -3.05 -37.96
N LEU A 410 -74.62 -2.65 -38.54
CA LEU A 410 -74.53 -2.28 -39.96
C LEU A 410 -74.85 -3.47 -40.87
N ASN A 411 -74.38 -4.68 -40.51
CA ASN A 411 -74.69 -5.90 -41.25
C ASN A 411 -76.19 -6.26 -41.16
N GLU A 412 -76.80 -6.19 -39.97
CA GLU A 412 -78.25 -6.37 -39.79
C GLU A 412 -79.06 -5.39 -40.65
N LYS A 413 -78.65 -4.10 -40.69
CA LYS A 413 -79.29 -3.11 -41.57
C LYS A 413 -79.07 -3.42 -43.05
N HIS A 414 -77.90 -3.94 -43.43
CA HIS A 414 -77.62 -4.36 -44.80
C HIS A 414 -78.55 -5.51 -45.24
N GLU A 415 -78.72 -6.54 -44.42
CA GLU A 415 -79.64 -7.66 -44.68
C GLU A 415 -81.10 -7.19 -44.81
N ILE A 416 -81.54 -6.27 -43.95
CA ILE A 416 -82.88 -5.65 -44.06
C ILE A 416 -83.02 -4.90 -45.39
N VAL A 417 -82.03 -4.08 -45.77
CA VAL A 417 -82.05 -3.34 -47.06
C VAL A 417 -82.05 -4.30 -48.24
N GLU A 418 -81.29 -5.39 -48.20
CA GLU A 418 -81.29 -6.42 -49.25
C GLU A 418 -82.67 -7.10 -49.38
N SER A 419 -83.34 -7.38 -48.26
CA SER A 419 -84.70 -7.94 -48.26
C SER A 419 -85.74 -6.96 -48.84
N LEU A 420 -85.61 -5.66 -48.53
CA LEU A 420 -86.47 -4.61 -49.09
C LEU A 420 -86.23 -4.41 -50.58
N ASN A 421 -84.97 -4.49 -51.05
CA ASN A 421 -84.65 -4.41 -52.47
C ASN A 421 -85.26 -5.58 -53.24
N LYS A 422 -85.15 -6.82 -52.73
CA LYS A 422 -85.81 -8.01 -53.29
C LYS A 422 -87.34 -7.84 -53.38
N TYR A 423 -87.96 -7.22 -52.38
CA TYR A 423 -89.40 -6.89 -52.40
C TYR A 423 -89.73 -5.81 -53.44
N GLN A 424 -88.92 -4.75 -53.54
CA GLN A 424 -89.08 -3.68 -54.52
C GLN A 424 -88.95 -4.19 -55.96
N ASP A 425 -87.97 -5.04 -56.24
CA ASP A 425 -87.81 -5.70 -57.56
C ASP A 425 -89.03 -6.57 -57.89
N GLY A 426 -89.56 -7.30 -56.90
CA GLY A 426 -90.80 -8.08 -57.04
C GLY A 426 -92.05 -7.22 -57.30
N LEU A 427 -92.15 -6.02 -56.71
CA LEU A 427 -93.21 -5.06 -57.03
C LEU A 427 -93.04 -4.46 -58.42
N LYS A 428 -91.81 -4.13 -58.82
CA LYS A 428 -91.49 -3.59 -60.15
C LYS A 428 -91.90 -4.59 -61.25
N LEU A 429 -91.54 -5.86 -61.10
CA LEU A 429 -91.92 -6.91 -62.04
C LEU A 429 -93.45 -7.07 -62.15
N LYS A 430 -94.19 -6.96 -61.03
CA LYS A 430 -95.66 -6.97 -61.05
C LYS A 430 -96.24 -5.75 -61.77
N TYR A 431 -95.65 -4.56 -61.58
CA TYR A 431 -96.05 -3.34 -62.27
C TYR A 431 -95.81 -3.46 -63.78
N ASP A 432 -94.63 -3.94 -64.19
CA ASP A 432 -94.27 -4.16 -65.59
C ASP A 432 -95.22 -5.19 -66.25
N MET A 433 -95.60 -6.26 -65.54
CA MET A 433 -96.62 -7.22 -66.00
C MET A 433 -98.00 -6.57 -66.19
N LEU A 434 -98.49 -5.78 -65.23
CA LEU A 434 -99.78 -5.10 -65.31
C LEU A 434 -99.81 -4.04 -66.42
N MET A 435 -98.69 -3.35 -66.65
CA MET A 435 -98.55 -2.42 -67.77
C MET A 435 -98.64 -3.14 -69.12
N ALA A 436 -97.98 -4.30 -69.27
CA ALA A 436 -98.10 -5.11 -70.47
C ALA A 436 -99.53 -5.65 -70.70
N GLU A 437 -100.23 -6.05 -69.63
CA GLU A 437 -101.64 -6.46 -69.73
C GLU A 437 -102.55 -5.29 -70.14
N LYS A 438 -102.37 -4.12 -69.51
CA LYS A 438 -103.09 -2.88 -69.86
C LYS A 438 -102.87 -2.50 -71.32
N ASP A 439 -101.64 -2.54 -71.81
CA ASP A 439 -101.33 -2.19 -73.20
C ASP A 439 -101.92 -3.23 -74.18
N GLY A 440 -101.93 -4.51 -73.81
CA GLY A 440 -102.63 -5.58 -74.55
C GLY A 440 -104.16 -5.42 -74.57
N LEU A 441 -104.77 -4.98 -73.47
CA LEU A 441 -106.20 -4.63 -73.42
C LEU A 441 -106.50 -3.36 -74.24
N ASN A 442 -105.64 -2.35 -74.16
CA ASN A 442 -105.77 -1.12 -74.95
C ASN A 442 -105.69 -1.42 -76.45
N ALA A 443 -104.78 -2.31 -76.88
CA ALA A 443 -104.72 -2.77 -78.27
C ALA A 443 -106.02 -3.47 -78.70
N LYS A 444 -106.59 -4.35 -77.86
CA LYS A 444 -107.91 -4.97 -78.14
C LYS A 444 -109.03 -3.94 -78.27
N VAL A 445 -109.06 -2.93 -77.39
CA VAL A 445 -110.04 -1.84 -77.44
C VAL A 445 -109.88 -1.02 -78.73
N GLN A 446 -108.65 -0.73 -79.17
CA GLN A 446 -108.39 -0.06 -80.44
C GLN A 446 -108.86 -0.89 -81.65
N THR A 447 -108.61 -2.21 -81.65
CA THR A 447 -109.11 -3.12 -82.70
C THR A 447 -110.64 -3.15 -82.74
N LEU A 448 -111.31 -3.36 -81.60
CA LEU A 448 -112.78 -3.35 -81.51
C LEU A 448 -113.37 -1.99 -81.88
N GLY A 449 -112.69 -0.88 -81.55
CA GLY A 449 -113.08 0.46 -81.97
C GLY A 449 -113.00 0.63 -83.49
N ALA A 450 -111.94 0.13 -84.13
CA ALA A 450 -111.81 0.13 -85.59
C ALA A 450 -112.86 -0.77 -86.28
N GLU A 451 -113.16 -1.93 -85.69
CA GLU A 451 -114.25 -2.81 -86.15
C GLU A 451 -115.63 -2.15 -86.02
N LEU A 452 -115.91 -1.48 -84.90
CA LEU A 452 -117.17 -0.75 -84.68
C LEU A 452 -117.30 0.41 -85.66
N CYS A 453 -116.25 1.23 -85.85
CA CYS A 453 -116.23 2.28 -86.88
C CYS A 453 -116.46 1.70 -88.30
N SER A 454 -115.93 0.50 -88.60
CA SER A 454 -116.18 -0.18 -89.88
C SER A 454 -117.64 -0.62 -90.02
N GLN A 455 -118.24 -1.18 -88.96
CA GLN A 455 -119.66 -1.53 -88.91
C GLN A 455 -120.57 -0.29 -88.99
N GLU A 456 -120.22 0.81 -88.34
CA GLU A 456 -120.99 2.05 -88.37
C GLU A 456 -120.93 2.71 -89.75
N ASN A 457 -119.77 2.73 -90.41
CA ASN A 457 -119.66 3.08 -91.83
C ASN A 457 -120.54 2.17 -92.72
N LYS A 458 -120.64 0.87 -92.39
CA LYS A 458 -121.52 -0.06 -93.12
C LYS A 458 -123.00 0.21 -92.85
N ILE A 459 -123.38 0.59 -91.62
CA ILE A 459 -124.74 0.99 -91.25
C ILE A 459 -125.11 2.28 -91.99
N LEU A 460 -124.27 3.33 -91.96
CA LEU A 460 -124.48 4.56 -92.71
C LEU A 460 -124.65 4.31 -94.23
N GLN A 461 -123.91 3.34 -94.80
CA GLN A 461 -124.10 2.91 -96.18
C GLN A 461 -125.49 2.28 -96.41
N LEU A 462 -125.93 1.38 -95.52
CA LEU A 462 -127.24 0.73 -95.60
C LEU A 462 -128.40 1.70 -95.36
N GLU A 463 -128.24 2.65 -94.43
CA GLU A 463 -129.20 3.74 -94.19
C GLU A 463 -129.33 4.66 -95.41
N GLY A 464 -128.21 5.02 -96.07
CA GLY A 464 -128.23 5.75 -97.33
C GLY A 464 -128.95 4.99 -98.45
N GLN A 465 -128.72 3.67 -98.57
CA GLN A 465 -129.47 2.81 -99.50
C GLN A 465 -130.97 2.75 -99.16
N LEU A 466 -131.32 2.70 -97.88
CA LEU A 466 -132.71 2.68 -97.41
C LEU A 466 -133.41 4.02 -97.67
N GLN A 467 -132.74 5.16 -97.44
CA GLN A 467 -133.23 6.50 -97.78
C GLN A 467 -133.44 6.65 -99.30
N GLN A 468 -132.51 6.13 -100.12
CA GLN A 468 -132.66 6.13 -101.57
C GLN A 468 -133.87 5.29 -102.03
N LEU A 469 -134.06 4.09 -101.47
CA LEU A 469 -135.24 3.27 -101.74
C LEU A 469 -136.55 3.94 -101.26
N GLN A 470 -136.50 4.66 -100.13
CA GLN A 470 -137.64 5.45 -99.65
C GLN A 470 -137.96 6.62 -100.58
N SER A 471 -136.97 7.33 -101.13
CA SER A 471 -137.21 8.39 -102.11
C SER A 471 -137.79 7.84 -103.41
N GLN A 472 -137.25 6.73 -103.92
CA GLN A 472 -137.78 6.04 -105.11
C GLN A 472 -139.23 5.56 -104.89
N ASN A 473 -139.54 4.99 -103.72
CA ASN A 473 -140.91 4.63 -103.38
C ASN A 473 -141.81 5.88 -103.29
N GLY A 474 -141.33 7.00 -102.75
CA GLY A 474 -142.04 8.27 -102.73
C GLY A 474 -142.31 8.83 -104.13
N GLU A 475 -141.33 8.78 -105.03
CA GLU A 475 -141.47 9.14 -106.45
C GLU A 475 -142.46 8.22 -107.18
N LEU A 476 -142.40 6.91 -106.95
CA LEU A 476 -143.36 5.95 -107.51
C LEU A 476 -144.77 6.16 -106.96
N ILE A 477 -144.92 6.51 -105.68
CA ILE A 477 -146.22 6.88 -105.08
C ILE A 477 -146.74 8.14 -105.76
N ALA A 478 -145.95 9.21 -105.85
CA ALA A 478 -146.36 10.46 -106.53
C ALA A 478 -146.71 10.23 -108.01
N ALA A 479 -145.92 9.42 -108.72
CA ALA A 479 -146.22 9.00 -110.09
C ALA A 479 -147.55 8.23 -110.15
N SER A 480 -147.79 7.29 -109.24
CA SER A 480 -149.06 6.55 -109.16
C SER A 480 -150.25 7.46 -108.83
N GLU A 481 -150.10 8.44 -107.94
CA GLU A 481 -151.13 9.44 -107.64
C GLU A 481 -151.46 10.33 -108.84
N THR A 482 -150.45 10.76 -109.62
CA THR A 482 -150.68 11.51 -110.86
C THR A 482 -151.35 10.65 -111.94
N ALA A 483 -151.00 9.36 -112.02
CA ALA A 483 -151.67 8.41 -112.91
C ALA A 483 -153.12 8.13 -112.48
N ILE A 484 -153.41 8.10 -111.17
CA ILE A 484 -154.79 8.03 -110.65
C ILE A 484 -155.55 9.31 -110.99
N LYS A 485 -154.99 10.50 -110.75
CA LYS A 485 -155.63 11.78 -111.13
C LYS A 485 -155.94 11.85 -112.63
N ALA A 486 -154.98 11.46 -113.48
CA ALA A 486 -155.19 11.41 -114.93
C ALA A 486 -156.22 10.35 -115.33
N ARG A 487 -156.29 9.21 -114.63
CA ARG A 487 -157.33 8.19 -114.81
C ARG A 487 -158.71 8.72 -114.44
N ASP A 488 -158.82 9.47 -113.35
CA ASP A 488 -160.08 10.06 -112.88
C ASP A 488 -160.53 11.18 -113.83
N GLU A 489 -159.61 12.00 -114.33
CA GLU A 489 -159.87 13.06 -115.33
C GLU A 489 -160.31 12.48 -116.69
N VAL A 490 -159.67 11.40 -117.14
CA VAL A 490 -160.15 10.60 -118.29
C VAL A 490 -161.51 9.96 -117.98
N GLY A 491 -161.75 9.51 -116.75
CA GLY A 491 -163.05 8.98 -116.30
C GLY A 491 -164.18 10.01 -116.45
N LEU A 492 -163.93 11.26 -116.04
CA LEU A 492 -164.88 12.37 -116.21
C LEU A 492 -165.12 12.74 -117.68
N GLU A 493 -164.09 12.66 -118.53
CA GLU A 493 -164.27 12.91 -119.97
C GLU A 493 -164.97 11.74 -120.68
N VAL A 494 -164.75 10.50 -120.24
CA VAL A 494 -165.56 9.34 -120.66
C VAL A 494 -167.02 9.52 -120.23
N GLU A 495 -167.29 9.94 -118.99
CA GLU A 495 -168.65 10.22 -118.51
C GLU A 495 -169.34 11.33 -119.34
N LYS A 496 -168.62 12.40 -119.70
CA LYS A 496 -169.14 13.41 -120.64
C LYS A 496 -169.44 12.82 -122.02
N LEU A 497 -168.53 12.01 -122.58
CA LEU A 497 -168.72 11.40 -123.89
C LEU A 497 -169.87 10.39 -123.88
N GLU A 498 -170.07 9.64 -122.79
CA GLU A 498 -171.22 8.77 -122.59
C GLU A 498 -172.53 9.58 -122.52
N ASN A 499 -172.55 10.71 -121.80
CA ASN A 499 -173.70 11.62 -121.76
C ASN A 499 -173.98 12.27 -123.14
N GLU A 500 -172.95 12.63 -123.90
CA GLU A 500 -173.08 13.17 -125.26
C GLU A 500 -173.54 12.10 -126.26
N VAL A 501 -173.06 10.86 -126.14
CA VAL A 501 -173.57 9.71 -126.91
C VAL A 501 -175.03 9.42 -126.55
N ALA A 502 -175.42 9.51 -125.27
CA ALA A 502 -176.82 9.38 -124.85
C ALA A 502 -177.69 10.51 -125.43
N ARG A 503 -177.19 11.75 -125.47
CA ARG A 503 -177.86 12.90 -126.09
C ARG A 503 -177.99 12.74 -127.62
N GLN A 504 -176.98 12.20 -128.28
CA GLN A 504 -177.02 11.88 -129.71
C GLN A 504 -177.98 10.73 -130.00
N ALA A 505 -178.00 9.69 -129.16
CA ALA A 505 -178.96 8.59 -129.24
C ALA A 505 -180.41 9.08 -129.07
N ALA A 506 -180.65 10.01 -128.14
CA ALA A 506 -181.95 10.68 -127.98
C ALA A 506 -182.35 11.47 -129.25
N MET A 507 -181.46 12.32 -129.79
CA MET A 507 -181.71 13.03 -131.06
C MET A 507 -181.97 12.09 -132.25
N ILE A 508 -181.28 10.94 -132.30
CA ILE A 508 -181.51 9.91 -133.34
C ILE A 508 -182.89 9.26 -133.13
N SER A 509 -183.29 9.01 -131.88
CA SER A 509 -184.61 8.46 -131.53
C SER A 509 -185.73 9.43 -131.90
N ASP A 510 -185.65 10.70 -131.53
CA ASP A 510 -186.65 11.72 -131.85
C ASP A 510 -186.81 11.88 -133.36
N ARG A 511 -185.69 11.98 -134.09
CA ARG A 511 -185.69 12.09 -135.56
C ARG A 511 -186.11 10.79 -136.27
N ALA A 512 -186.06 9.65 -135.59
CA ALA A 512 -186.65 8.40 -136.04
C ALA A 512 -188.16 8.34 -135.74
N GLU A 513 -188.61 8.96 -134.64
CA GLU A 513 -190.02 9.06 -134.30
C GLU A 513 -190.77 10.06 -135.20
N GLU A 514 -190.16 11.21 -135.53
CA GLU A 514 -190.64 12.12 -136.58
C GLU A 514 -190.86 11.38 -137.91
N LYS A 515 -189.92 10.51 -138.30
CA LYS A 515 -190.06 9.66 -139.49
C LYS A 515 -191.18 8.62 -139.34
N ARG A 516 -191.37 8.03 -138.16
CA ARG A 516 -192.47 7.09 -137.89
C ARG A 516 -193.83 7.80 -137.91
N GLU A 517 -193.93 9.03 -137.41
CA GLU A 517 -195.15 9.83 -137.44
C GLU A 517 -195.48 10.31 -138.86
N ALA A 518 -194.47 10.72 -139.65
CA ALA A 518 -194.65 11.01 -141.08
C ALA A 518 -195.19 9.80 -141.86
N ILE A 519 -194.71 8.59 -141.55
CA ILE A 519 -195.24 7.34 -142.11
C ILE A 519 -196.68 7.09 -141.66
N ARG A 520 -197.01 7.31 -140.37
CA ARG A 520 -198.39 7.19 -139.86
C ARG A 520 -199.37 8.11 -140.60
N GLN A 521 -199.00 9.39 -140.79
CA GLN A 521 -199.84 10.34 -141.54
C GLN A 521 -199.98 9.97 -143.03
N LEU A 522 -198.93 9.44 -143.65
CA LEU A 522 -198.99 8.96 -145.04
C LEU A 522 -199.92 7.75 -145.19
N CYS A 523 -199.89 6.80 -144.24
CA CYS A 523 -200.82 5.68 -144.23
C CYS A 523 -202.28 6.13 -144.04
N PHE A 524 -202.52 7.13 -143.19
CA PHE A 524 -203.87 7.68 -142.97
C PHE A 524 -204.46 8.34 -144.22
N SER A 525 -203.65 9.08 -144.98
CA SER A 525 -204.09 9.69 -146.25
C SER A 525 -204.32 8.65 -147.36
N LEU A 526 -203.51 7.58 -147.42
CA LEU A 526 -203.72 6.47 -148.36
C LEU A 526 -205.05 5.73 -148.13
N GLU A 527 -205.42 5.46 -146.87
CA GLU A 527 -206.69 4.80 -146.55
C GLU A 527 -207.90 5.70 -146.91
N HIS A 528 -207.76 7.02 -146.76
CA HIS A 528 -208.79 7.98 -147.17
C HIS A 528 -209.05 7.98 -148.68
N TYR A 529 -208.00 7.95 -149.51
CA TYR A 529 -208.15 7.79 -150.97
C TYR A 529 -208.73 6.42 -151.37
N ARG A 530 -208.41 5.36 -150.61
CA ARG A 530 -208.94 4.01 -150.83
C ARG A 530 -210.45 3.93 -150.58
N SER A 531 -210.93 4.61 -149.54
CA SER A 531 -212.35 4.76 -149.21
C SER A 531 -213.12 5.51 -150.32
N GLY A 532 -212.65 6.69 -150.73
CA GLY A 532 -213.34 7.50 -151.76
C GLY A 532 -213.46 6.80 -153.13
N TYR A 533 -212.47 5.98 -153.50
CA TYR A 533 -212.51 5.23 -154.77
C TYR A 533 -213.49 4.04 -154.74
N GLN A 534 -213.86 3.53 -153.55
CA GLN A 534 -214.90 2.52 -153.40
C GLN A 534 -216.33 3.12 -153.48
N GLU A 535 -216.53 4.36 -153.04
CA GLU A 535 -217.83 5.05 -153.13
C GLU A 535 -218.16 5.44 -154.58
N LEU A 536 -217.18 5.92 -155.35
CA LEU A 536 -217.34 6.14 -156.79
C LEU A 536 -217.71 4.86 -157.57
N ARG A 537 -217.43 3.68 -156.99
CA ARG A 537 -217.72 2.36 -157.55
C ARG A 537 -219.20 1.93 -157.40
N GLN A 538 -220.05 2.73 -156.73
CA GLN A 538 -221.48 2.44 -156.56
C GLN A 538 -222.43 3.39 -157.31
N ALA A 539 -221.99 4.59 -157.71
CA ALA A 539 -222.92 5.67 -158.07
C ALA A 539 -223.36 5.77 -159.55
N PHE A 540 -222.61 5.23 -160.52
CA PHE A 540 -222.86 5.53 -161.95
C PHE A 540 -222.77 4.33 -162.92
N VAL A 541 -223.67 4.40 -163.92
CA VAL A 541 -223.81 3.55 -165.13
C VAL A 541 -224.59 2.23 -164.97
N GLY A 542 -225.88 2.39 -164.65
CA GLY A 542 -226.95 1.49 -165.07
C GLY A 542 -227.78 2.05 -166.23
N GLN A 543 -227.18 2.46 -167.37
CA GLN A 543 -227.98 2.89 -168.53
C GLN A 543 -227.29 2.81 -169.91
N ARG A 544 -227.00 1.59 -170.38
CA ARG A 544 -227.15 1.23 -171.81
C ARG A 544 -227.28 -0.30 -171.93
N ARG A 545 -228.34 -0.80 -172.60
CA ARG A 545 -228.30 -2.14 -173.20
C ARG A 545 -227.93 -2.00 -174.68
N GLN A 546 -227.12 -2.95 -175.14
CA GLN A 546 -226.95 -3.39 -176.53
C GLN A 546 -226.27 -2.43 -177.53
N ALA A 547 -225.09 -2.86 -177.98
CA ALA A 547 -224.72 -2.84 -179.38
C ALA A 547 -224.09 -4.20 -179.75
N VAL A 548 -224.90 -5.04 -180.43
CA VAL A 548 -224.57 -6.06 -181.46
C VAL A 548 -223.51 -7.16 -181.19
N ILE A 549 -223.75 -8.31 -181.83
CA ILE A 549 -222.97 -9.56 -181.87
C ILE A 549 -221.74 -9.44 -182.79
N ALA A 550 -220.75 -10.34 -182.63
CA ALA A 550 -219.59 -10.61 -183.51
C ALA A 550 -218.42 -9.60 -183.42
N VAL A 551 -217.15 -10.02 -183.27
CA VAL A 551 -216.57 -11.37 -182.97
C VAL A 551 -215.63 -11.22 -181.77
#